data_AF-A0A645BYE2-F1
#
_entry.id   AF-A0A645BYE2-F1
#
_cell.length_a   1.000
_cell.length_b   1.000
_cell.length_c   1.000
_cell.angle_alpha   90.00
_cell.angle_beta   90.00
_cell.angle_gamma   90.00
#
_symmetry.space_group_name_H-M   'P 1'
#
loop_
_entity.id
_entity.type
_entity.pdbx_description
1 polymer ?
#
loop_
_entity_poly.entity_id
_entity_poly.type
_entity_poly.pdbx_seq_one_letter_code
_entity_poly.pdbx_strand_id
1 'polypeptide(L)'
;MKSYVHKLEDVVIHTLQSYGIAGEKDEKAMGVWLDAQYPARARKICAIGVRTSRFVTMHGLALNVNTDLTYFNYINPCGFTDRAVTSMQKELGREVDFREVSDRMKEAFAVVFGMEFVE
;
A
#
# COMPACT_ATOMS: atom_id res chain seq x y z
N MET A 1 -9.17 3.89 15.33
CA MET A 1 -9.07 4.16 13.87
C MET A 1 -7.62 4.37 13.43
N LYS A 2 -6.91 5.43 13.84
CA LYS A 2 -5.53 5.70 13.37
C LYS A 2 -4.58 4.51 13.52
N SER A 3 -4.61 3.83 14.68
CA SER A 3 -3.84 2.59 14.91
C SER A 3 -4.18 1.46 13.94
N TYR A 4 -5.45 1.28 13.55
CA TYR A 4 -5.85 0.29 12.55
C TYR A 4 -5.26 0.61 11.18
N VAL A 5 -5.30 1.88 10.78
CA VAL A 5 -4.71 2.31 9.51
C VAL A 5 -3.19 2.12 9.50
N HIS A 6 -2.51 2.49 10.59
CA HIS A 6 -1.06 2.22 10.72
C HIS A 6 -0.73 0.74 10.60
N LYS A 7 -1.56 -0.15 11.16
CA LYS A 7 -1.39 -1.60 10.98
C LYS A 7 -1.57 -2.03 9.53
N LEU A 8 -2.52 -1.46 8.79
CA LEU A 8 -2.65 -1.73 7.34
C LEU A 8 -1.42 -1.26 6.56
N GLU A 9 -0.87 -0.10 6.91
CA GLU A 9 0.40 0.37 6.33
C GLU A 9 1.54 -0.61 6.65
N ASP A 10 1.64 -1.10 7.89
CA ASP A 10 2.65 -2.08 8.31
C ASP A 10 2.50 -3.41 7.56
N VAL A 11 1.27 -3.89 7.32
CA VAL A 11 1.02 -5.08 6.50
C VAL A 11 1.58 -4.91 5.09
N VAL A 12 1.30 -3.76 4.47
CA VAL A 12 1.79 -3.49 3.11
C VAL A 12 3.31 -3.37 3.09
N ILE A 13 3.91 -2.67 4.06
CA ILE A 13 5.37 -2.54 4.17
C ILE A 13 6.01 -3.93 4.34
N HIS A 14 5.47 -4.77 5.21
CA HIS A 14 5.96 -6.13 5.41
C HIS A 14 5.83 -7.00 4.16
N THR A 15 4.71 -6.86 3.43
CA THR A 15 4.52 -7.53 2.13
C THR A 15 5.61 -7.11 1.14
N LEU A 16 5.87 -5.80 1.00
CA LEU A 16 6.85 -5.23 0.07
C LEU A 16 8.30 -5.61 0.39
N GLN A 17 8.64 -5.78 1.68
CA GLN A 17 9.98 -6.19 2.11
C GLN A 17 10.42 -7.51 1.50
N SER A 18 9.50 -8.48 1.31
CA SER A 18 9.82 -9.76 0.66
C SER A 18 10.25 -9.65 -0.81
N TYR A 19 9.96 -8.51 -1.45
CA TYR A 19 10.34 -8.18 -2.81
C TYR A 19 11.52 -7.19 -2.88
N GLY A 20 12.12 -6.84 -1.73
CA GLY A 20 13.20 -5.85 -1.66
C GLY A 20 12.74 -4.41 -1.88
N ILE A 21 11.43 -4.12 -1.78
CA ILE A 21 10.87 -2.78 -1.92
C ILE A 21 10.74 -2.14 -0.53
N ALA A 22 11.43 -1.02 -0.31
CA ALA A 22 11.41 -0.28 0.94
C ALA A 22 10.21 0.69 1.03
N GLY A 23 9.07 0.20 1.52
CA GLY A 23 7.90 1.01 1.82
C GLY A 23 8.02 1.82 3.11
N GLU A 24 7.53 3.05 3.10
CA GLU A 24 7.53 3.99 4.23
C GLU A 24 6.13 4.59 4.45
N LYS A 25 5.86 5.00 5.69
CA LYS A 25 4.70 5.82 6.05
C LYS A 25 5.05 7.31 5.85
N ASP A 26 4.09 8.11 5.44
CA ASP A 26 4.23 9.57 5.38
C ASP A 26 3.27 10.23 6.39
N GLU A 27 3.82 11.04 7.31
CA GLU A 27 3.03 11.75 8.32
C GLU A 27 1.99 12.72 7.73
N LYS A 28 2.25 13.21 6.51
CA LYS A 28 1.40 14.19 5.81
C LYS A 28 0.39 13.54 4.90
N ALA A 29 0.55 12.26 4.53
CA ALA A 29 -0.32 11.63 3.56
C ALA A 29 -0.48 10.12 3.78
N MET A 30 -1.73 9.69 3.96
CA MET A 30 -2.08 8.29 4.21
C MET A 30 -1.70 7.36 3.06
N GLY A 31 -1.33 6.13 3.41
CA GLY A 31 -0.93 5.08 2.48
C GLY A 31 0.56 4.77 2.61
N VAL A 32 1.04 3.89 1.73
CA VAL A 32 2.46 3.51 1.70
C VAL A 32 3.14 4.15 0.51
N TRP A 33 4.31 4.69 0.77
CA TRP A 33 5.11 5.50 -0.14
C TRP A 33 6.53 4.94 -0.26
N LEU A 34 7.19 5.22 -1.38
CA LEU A 34 8.63 5.05 -1.52
C LEU A 34 9.30 6.43 -1.50
N ASP A 35 10.48 6.52 -0.88
CA ASP A 35 11.25 7.76 -0.76
C ASP A 35 10.43 8.93 -0.17
N ALA A 36 9.60 8.68 0.85
CA ALA A 36 8.62 9.66 1.35
C ALA A 36 9.28 10.95 1.88
N GLN A 37 10.50 10.80 2.39
CA GLN A 37 11.38 11.87 2.89
C GLN A 37 11.93 12.79 1.79
N TYR A 38 11.82 12.42 0.51
CA TYR A 38 12.31 13.19 -0.62
C TYR A 38 11.13 13.59 -1.54
N PRO A 39 10.50 14.76 -1.35
CA PRO A 39 9.27 15.13 -2.06
C PRO A 39 9.32 14.92 -3.59
N ALA A 40 10.44 15.25 -4.23
CA ALA A 40 10.62 15.10 -5.68
C ALA A 40 10.71 13.65 -6.18
N ARG A 41 10.99 12.68 -5.29
CA ARG A 41 11.09 11.24 -5.60
C ARG A 41 9.96 10.42 -4.95
N ALA A 42 9.20 11.04 -4.05
CA ALA A 42 8.12 10.42 -3.31
C ALA A 42 7.05 9.92 -4.27
N ARG A 43 6.73 8.63 -4.15
CA ARG A 43 5.71 7.99 -4.98
C ARG A 43 4.88 6.99 -4.20
N LYS A 44 3.56 7.09 -4.32
CA LYS A 44 2.62 6.23 -3.61
C LYS A 44 2.55 4.86 -4.29
N ILE A 45 2.74 3.80 -3.52
CA ILE A 45 2.58 2.42 -4.01
C ILE A 45 1.27 1.78 -3.52
N CYS A 46 0.73 2.24 -2.38
CA CYS A 46 -0.53 1.75 -1.86
C CYS A 46 -1.40 2.89 -1.33
N ALA A 47 -2.65 2.96 -1.79
CA ALA A 47 -3.67 3.83 -1.22
C ALA A 47 -4.35 3.12 -0.05
N ILE A 48 -4.71 3.87 0.99
CA ILE A 48 -5.48 3.35 2.13
C ILE A 48 -6.62 4.32 2.41
N GLY A 49 -7.84 3.78 2.43
CA GLY A 49 -9.06 4.50 2.72
C GLY A 49 -9.99 3.57 3.48
N VAL A 50 -10.28 3.89 4.73
CA VAL A 50 -11.07 3.05 5.63
C VAL A 50 -12.20 3.89 6.23
N ARG A 51 -13.37 3.28 6.33
CA ARG A 51 -14.49 3.81 7.12
C ARG A 51 -14.78 2.85 8.26
N THR A 52 -15.14 3.38 9.43
CA THR A 52 -15.72 2.58 10.51
C THR A 52 -17.16 2.99 10.75
N SER A 53 -18.03 1.99 10.91
CA SER A 53 -19.40 2.17 11.37
C SER A 53 -19.71 1.08 12.38
N ARG A 54 -20.31 1.44 13.52
CA ARG A 54 -20.67 0.49 14.59
C ARG A 54 -19.51 -0.45 14.97
N PHE A 55 -18.31 0.10 15.13
CA PHE A 55 -17.07 -0.64 15.45
C PHE A 55 -16.58 -1.65 14.40
N VAL A 56 -17.17 -1.66 13.19
CA VAL A 56 -16.73 -2.51 12.06
C VAL A 56 -16.13 -1.64 10.95
N THR A 57 -14.97 -2.04 10.44
CA THR A 57 -14.26 -1.36 9.33
C THR A 57 -14.74 -1.85 7.96
N MET A 58 -14.76 -0.96 6.97
CA MET A 58 -15.06 -1.24 5.56
C MET A 58 -14.13 -0.45 4.64
N HIS A 59 -14.13 -0.80 3.34
CA HIS A 59 -13.09 -0.43 2.35
C HIS A 59 -11.77 -1.13 2.67
N GLY A 60 -10.65 -0.42 2.75
CA GLY A 60 -9.36 -1.04 3.05
C GLY A 60 -8.19 -0.34 2.36
N LEU A 61 -7.42 -1.13 1.63
CA LEU A 61 -6.20 -0.72 0.95
C LEU A 61 -6.22 -1.17 -0.52
N ALA A 62 -5.43 -0.50 -1.34
CA ALA A 62 -5.22 -0.83 -2.74
C ALA A 62 -3.71 -0.73 -3.06
N LEU A 63 -3.03 -1.88 -3.05
CA LEU A 63 -1.63 -2.00 -3.43
C LEU A 63 -1.50 -2.14 -4.94
N ASN A 64 -0.68 -1.28 -5.57
CA ASN A 64 -0.41 -1.38 -6.99
C ASN A 64 0.61 -2.49 -7.27
N VAL A 65 0.16 -3.63 -7.79
CA VAL A 65 1.04 -4.75 -8.16
C VAL A 65 1.53 -4.60 -9.60
N ASN A 66 0.67 -4.97 -10.57
CA ASN A 66 0.89 -4.79 -12.01
C ASN A 66 -0.08 -3.74 -12.59
N THR A 67 -0.50 -2.78 -11.77
CA THR A 67 -1.51 -1.78 -12.14
C THR A 67 -1.02 -0.95 -13.33
N ASP A 68 -1.87 -0.75 -14.33
CA ASP A 68 -1.65 0.27 -15.35
C ASP A 68 -1.74 1.66 -14.71
N LEU A 69 -0.59 2.28 -14.50
CA LEU A 69 -0.47 3.56 -13.84
C LEU A 69 -0.93 4.73 -14.72
N THR A 70 -1.12 4.52 -16.04
CA THR A 70 -1.58 5.60 -16.94
C THR A 70 -2.97 6.10 -16.57
N TYR A 71 -3.80 5.26 -15.96
CA TYR A 71 -5.14 5.65 -15.49
C TYR A 71 -5.11 6.71 -14.39
N PHE A 72 -4.03 6.81 -13.61
CA PHE A 72 -3.88 7.87 -12.61
C PHE A 72 -3.74 9.26 -13.24
N ASN A 73 -3.39 9.36 -14.53
CA ASN A 73 -3.30 10.65 -15.23
C ASN A 73 -4.69 11.22 -15.58
N TYR A 74 -5.74 10.40 -15.58
CA TYR A 74 -7.11 10.84 -15.89
C TYR A 74 -7.89 11.32 -14.66
N ILE A 75 -7.33 11.13 -13.47
CA ILE A 75 -7.92 11.59 -12.21
C ILE A 75 -6.95 12.57 -11.56
N ASN A 76 -7.46 13.47 -10.72
CA ASN A 76 -6.61 14.21 -9.78
C ASN A 76 -6.60 13.38 -8.48
N PRO A 77 -5.57 12.54 -8.24
CA PRO A 77 -5.72 11.47 -7.28
C PRO A 77 -5.79 11.95 -5.83
N CYS A 78 -5.35 13.16 -5.48
CA CYS A 78 -5.32 13.62 -4.08
C CYS A 78 -5.01 15.13 -3.89
N GLY A 79 -5.19 16.03 -4.87
CA GLY A 79 -4.88 17.45 -4.69
C GLY A 79 -3.38 17.78 -4.51
N PHE A 80 -2.52 16.76 -4.52
CA PHE A 80 -1.06 16.86 -4.57
C PHE A 80 -0.62 16.73 -6.02
N THR A 81 -0.22 17.85 -6.64
CA THR A 81 0.37 17.87 -7.98
C THR A 81 1.85 17.47 -7.97
N ASP A 82 2.43 17.32 -6.79
CA ASP A 82 3.87 17.15 -6.54
C ASP A 82 4.28 15.70 -6.24
N ARG A 83 3.35 14.74 -6.26
CA ARG A 83 3.63 13.37 -5.82
C ARG A 83 3.18 12.33 -6.83
N ALA A 84 4.10 11.44 -7.21
CA ALA A 84 3.86 10.42 -8.21
C ALA A 84 3.16 9.17 -7.62
N VAL A 85 2.77 8.24 -8.50
CA VAL A 85 2.33 6.89 -8.14
C VAL A 85 3.27 5.86 -8.75
N THR A 86 3.35 4.68 -8.14
CA THR A 86 4.13 3.55 -8.64
C THR A 86 3.42 2.22 -8.41
N SER A 87 4.01 1.14 -8.93
CA SER A 87 3.56 -0.25 -8.79
C SER A 87 4.76 -1.17 -8.57
N MET A 88 4.54 -2.35 -8.00
CA MET A 88 5.59 -3.36 -7.84
C MET A 88 6.25 -3.70 -9.17
N GLN A 89 5.45 -3.84 -10.24
CA GLN A 89 5.95 -4.10 -11.59
C GLN A 89 6.94 -3.05 -12.06
N LYS A 90 6.63 -1.77 -11.84
CA LYS A 90 7.48 -0.65 -12.25
C LYS A 90 8.79 -0.62 -11.46
N GLU A 91 8.73 -0.89 -10.15
CA GLU A 91 9.93 -0.89 -9.29
C GLU A 91 10.83 -2.10 -9.53
N LEU A 92 10.26 -3.26 -9.87
CA LEU A 92 11.01 -4.50 -10.11
C LEU A 92 11.41 -4.70 -11.59
N GLY A 93 10.86 -3.91 -12.50
CA GLY A 93 11.11 -4.02 -13.94
C GLY A 93 10.50 -5.28 -14.59
N ARG A 94 9.58 -5.97 -13.91
CA ARG A 94 8.91 -7.19 -14.38
C ARG A 94 7.55 -7.35 -13.73
N GLU A 95 6.65 -8.09 -14.37
CA GLU A 95 5.39 -8.48 -13.73
C GLU A 95 5.63 -9.38 -12.51
N VAL A 96 4.72 -9.28 -11.54
CA VAL A 96 4.72 -10.06 -10.31
C VAL A 96 3.45 -10.91 -10.27
N ASP A 97 3.54 -12.17 -9.82
CA ASP A 97 2.36 -12.99 -9.66
C ASP A 97 1.44 -12.40 -8.58
N PHE A 98 0.22 -12.04 -8.98
CA PHE A 98 -0.77 -11.48 -8.07
C PHE A 98 -1.15 -12.44 -6.94
N ARG A 99 -1.18 -13.75 -7.20
CA ARG A 99 -1.52 -14.76 -6.19
C ARG A 99 -0.43 -14.85 -5.13
N GLU A 100 0.84 -14.86 -5.55
CA GLU A 100 1.98 -14.81 -4.65
C GLU A 100 1.92 -13.56 -3.75
N VAL A 101 1.66 -12.39 -4.33
CA VAL A 101 1.53 -11.14 -3.53
C VAL A 101 0.36 -11.23 -2.56
N SER A 102 -0.77 -11.81 -2.97
CA SER A 102 -1.92 -12.03 -2.10
C SER A 102 -1.59 -12.94 -0.91
N ASP A 103 -0.88 -14.04 -1.15
CA ASP A 103 -0.46 -14.97 -0.10
C ASP A 103 0.54 -14.32 0.86
N ARG A 104 1.53 -13.57 0.34
CA ARG A 104 2.45 -12.78 1.17
C ARG A 104 1.73 -11.73 2.02
N MET A 105 0.73 -11.07 1.45
CA MET A 105 -0.07 -10.10 2.18
C MET A 105 -0.90 -10.78 3.28
N LYS A 106 -1.45 -11.97 3.02
CA LYS A 106 -2.14 -12.80 4.03
C LYS A 106 -1.20 -13.14 5.19
N GLU A 107 0.02 -13.59 4.92
CA GLU A 107 1.04 -13.84 5.95
C GLU A 107 1.36 -12.56 6.76
N ALA A 108 1.56 -11.43 6.08
CA ALA A 108 1.80 -10.15 6.72
C ALA A 108 0.64 -9.70 7.63
N PHE A 109 -0.60 -9.93 7.21
CA PHE A 109 -1.79 -9.70 8.02
C PHE A 109 -1.77 -10.51 9.31
N ALA A 110 -1.45 -11.80 9.23
CA ALA A 110 -1.37 -12.69 10.40
C ALA A 110 -0.34 -12.15 11.41
N VAL A 111 0.85 -11.78 10.95
CA VAL A 111 1.94 -11.25 11.78
C VAL A 111 1.57 -9.91 12.43
N VAL A 112 1.11 -8.93 11.65
CA VAL A 112 0.88 -7.55 12.15
C VAL A 112 -0.35 -7.46 13.05
N PHE A 113 -1.39 -8.25 12.77
CA PHE A 113 -2.60 -8.27 13.59
C PHE A 113 -2.53 -9.28 14.73
N GLY A 114 -1.55 -10.18 14.74
CA GLY A 114 -1.44 -11.25 15.74
C GLY A 114 -2.63 -12.21 15.64
N MET A 115 -2.97 -12.62 14.42
CA MET A 115 -4.13 -13.45 14.13
C MET A 115 -3.76 -14.65 13.27
N GLU A 116 -4.60 -15.68 13.31
CA GLU A 116 -4.48 -16.86 12.46
C GLU A 116 -5.63 -16.87 11.45
N PHE A 117 -5.34 -17.26 10.22
CA PHE A 117 -6.38 -17.49 9.23
C PHE A 117 -6.96 -18.88 9.43
N VAL A 118 -8.28 -18.95 9.51
CA VAL A 118 -9.03 -20.21 9.47
C VAL A 118 -9.30 -20.60 8.01
N GLU A 119 -9.27 -21.91 7.73
CA GLU A 119 -9.68 -22.49 6.45
C GLU A 119 -11.20 -22.53 6.26
#